data_AF-A0A2U3QKI9-F1
#
_entry.id   AF-A0A2U3QKI9-F1
#
_cell.length_a   1.000
_cell.length_b   1.000
_cell.length_c   1.000
_cell.angle_alpha   90.00
_cell.angle_beta   90.00
_cell.angle_gamma   90.00
#
_symmetry.space_group_name_H-M   'P 1'
#
loop_
_entity.id
_entity.type
_entity.pdbx_description
1 polymer ?
#
loop_
_entity_poly.entity_id
_entity_poly.type
_entity_poly.pdbx_seq_one_letter_code
_entity_poly.pdbx_strand_id
1 'polypeptide(L)'
;MADHFPEVAGIDISMTYNQKGIRSLLRTFSFSPSSYAYFKVDCLCKDCNGGGFDLTQVITGMIRNRRKATKGELSCLGEGPAADHSAVVYEVAIRYT
;
A
#
# COMPACT_ATOMS: atom_id res chain seq x y z
N MET A 1 -14.74 -0.69 -20.91
CA MET A 1 -13.90 -0.71 -19.69
C MET A 1 -13.65 0.74 -19.34
N ALA A 2 -14.11 1.19 -18.17
CA ALA A 2 -13.95 2.56 -17.76
C ALA A 2 -12.61 2.69 -17.03
N ASP A 3 -11.68 3.47 -17.60
CA ASP A 3 -10.51 3.93 -16.87
C ASP A 3 -11.01 4.79 -15.70
N HIS A 4 -10.95 4.25 -14.48
CA HIS A 4 -11.39 4.98 -13.28
C HIS A 4 -10.58 6.27 -13.08
N PHE A 5 -9.37 6.38 -13.67
CA PHE A 5 -8.49 7.53 -13.59
C PHE A 5 -7.68 7.72 -14.90
N PRO A 6 -8.25 8.36 -15.94
CA PRO A 6 -7.60 8.49 -17.27
C PRO A 6 -6.33 9.35 -17.25
N GLU A 7 -6.16 10.18 -16.21
CA GLU A 7 -5.02 11.09 -16.03
C GLU A 7 -3.85 10.47 -15.26
N VAL A 8 -3.98 9.23 -14.79
CA VAL A 8 -2.91 8.50 -14.10
C VAL A 8 -2.16 7.66 -15.13
N ALA A 9 -0.87 7.93 -15.32
CA ALA A 9 0.03 7.18 -16.20
C ALA A 9 0.68 5.98 -15.51
N GLY A 10 0.75 5.98 -14.17
CA GLY A 10 1.24 4.85 -13.39
C GLY A 10 1.32 5.15 -11.90
N ILE A 11 1.32 4.10 -11.09
CA ILE A 11 1.43 4.17 -9.63
C ILE A 11 2.52 3.20 -9.19
N ASP A 12 3.50 3.68 -8.45
CA ASP A 12 4.55 2.88 -7.84
C ASP A 12 4.42 2.96 -6.31
N ILE A 13 4.35 1.81 -5.66
CA ILE A 13 4.17 1.67 -4.22
C ILE A 13 5.34 0.86 -3.68
N SER A 14 6.09 1.44 -2.75
CA SER A 14 7.13 0.74 -1.99
C SER A 14 6.69 0.59 -0.54
N MET A 15 6.78 -0.62 0.01
CA MET A 15 6.40 -0.95 1.37
C MET A 15 7.54 -1.67 2.08
N THR A 16 8.00 -1.09 3.18
CA THR A 16 9.00 -1.68 4.06
C THR A 16 8.33 -2.30 5.27
N TYR A 17 8.43 -3.62 5.40
CA TYR A 17 7.92 -4.39 6.53
C TYR A 17 8.98 -4.45 7.61
N ASN A 18 8.66 -3.89 8.77
CA ASN A 18 9.51 -3.97 9.96
C ASN A 18 8.88 -4.97 10.93
N GLN A 19 9.34 -6.23 10.88
CA GLN A 19 8.91 -7.28 11.80
C GLN A 19 9.98 -7.51 12.86
N LYS A 20 9.59 -7.70 14.13
CA LYS A 20 10.54 -8.02 15.20
C LYS A 20 11.23 -9.35 14.91
N GLY A 21 12.56 -9.36 14.95
CA GLY A 21 13.37 -10.59 14.81
C GLY A 21 13.62 -11.06 13.36
N ILE A 22 13.14 -10.33 12.35
CA ILE A 22 13.37 -10.65 10.93
C ILE A 22 13.98 -9.43 10.22
N ARG A 23 14.83 -9.65 9.22
CA ARG A 23 15.37 -8.60 8.36
C ARG A 23 14.22 -7.86 7.66
N SER A 24 14.27 -6.52 7.67
CA SER A 24 13.27 -5.69 6.98
C SER A 24 13.09 -6.14 5.53
N LEU A 25 11.83 -6.34 5.13
CA LEU A 25 11.49 -6.75 3.78
C LEU A 25 10.93 -5.55 3.01
N LEU A 26 11.55 -5.22 1.87
CA LEU A 26 11.02 -4.23 0.94
C LEU A 26 10.23 -4.94 -0.16
N ARG A 27 8.98 -4.52 -0.37
CA ARG A 27 8.16 -4.92 -1.53
C ARG A 27 7.79 -3.70 -2.34
N THR A 28 7.90 -3.81 -3.66
CA THR A 28 7.50 -2.76 -4.58
C THR A 28 6.43 -3.30 -5.52
N PHE A 29 5.37 -2.51 -5.72
CA PHE A 29 4.25 -2.79 -6.59
C PHE A 29 4.12 -1.66 -7.60
N SER A 30 4.04 -2.00 -8.88
CA SER A 30 3.87 -1.04 -9.97
C SER A 30 2.57 -1.33 -10.71
N PHE A 31 1.74 -0.31 -10.87
CA PHE A 31 0.45 -0.40 -11.54
C PHE A 31 0.45 0.51 -12.77
N SER A 32 0.03 -0.06 -13.89
CA SER A 32 -0.28 0.67 -15.13
C SER A 32 -1.76 1.08 -15.15
N PRO A 33 -2.16 2.00 -16.05
CA PRO A 33 -3.57 2.36 -16.23
C PRO A 33 -4.45 1.15 -16.60
N SER A 34 -3.86 0.19 -17.33
CA SER A 34 -4.50 -1.07 -17.70
C SER A 34 -4.55 -2.13 -16.59
N SER A 35 -3.94 -1.87 -15.43
CA SER A 35 -3.89 -2.84 -14.32
C SER A 35 -5.20 -2.88 -13.55
N TYR A 36 -5.69 -4.08 -13.23
CA TYR A 36 -6.73 -4.25 -12.22
C TYR A 36 -6.09 -4.18 -10.82
N ALA A 37 -5.99 -2.97 -10.28
CA ALA A 37 -5.25 -2.72 -9.05
C ALA A 37 -6.14 -2.94 -7.80
N TYR A 38 -5.72 -3.85 -6.94
CA TYR A 38 -6.17 -3.90 -5.54
C TYR A 38 -5.07 -3.35 -4.65
N PHE A 39 -5.34 -2.23 -3.97
CA PHE A 39 -4.39 -1.58 -3.09
C PHE A 39 -4.42 -2.13 -1.66
N LYS A 40 -4.77 -3.41 -1.52
CA LYS A 40 -4.78 -4.14 -0.25
C LYS A 40 -3.62 -5.11 -0.25
N VAL A 41 -2.84 -5.09 0.83
CA VAL A 41 -1.70 -5.99 1.00
C VAL A 41 -1.84 -6.73 2.32
N ASP A 42 -1.74 -8.05 2.26
CA ASP A 42 -1.91 -8.90 3.44
C ASP A 42 -0.81 -8.68 4.48
N CYS A 43 -1.17 -8.89 5.75
CA CYS A 43 -0.18 -8.93 6.81
C CYS A 43 0.70 -10.17 6.66
N LEU A 44 2.01 -10.01 6.88
CA LEU A 44 2.95 -11.14 6.88
C LEU A 44 3.05 -11.86 8.24
N CYS A 45 2.30 -11.41 9.25
CA CYS A 45 2.24 -12.09 10.53
C CYS A 45 1.40 -13.37 10.39
N LYS A 46 1.95 -14.52 10.80
CA LYS A 46 1.31 -15.84 10.65
C LYS A 46 0.00 -15.96 11.42
N ASP A 47 -0.12 -15.24 12.52
CA ASP A 47 -1.29 -15.26 13.39
C ASP A 47 -2.28 -14.11 13.09
N CYS A 48 -2.08 -13.38 11.99
CA CYS A 48 -2.98 -12.31 11.58
C CYS A 48 -4.07 -12.87 10.65
N ASN A 49 -5.28 -13.04 11.20
CA ASN A 49 -6.44 -13.47 10.42
C ASN A 49 -7.20 -12.25 9.87
N GLY A 50 -7.33 -12.18 8.54
CA GLY A 50 -8.15 -11.18 7.86
C GLY A 50 -7.63 -9.74 7.92
N GLY A 51 -6.41 -9.53 8.42
CA GLY A 51 -5.77 -8.22 8.48
C GLY A 51 -4.97 -7.88 7.23
N GLY A 52 -4.46 -6.65 7.21
CA GLY A 52 -3.62 -6.16 6.13
C GLY A 52 -3.49 -4.65 6.17
N PHE A 53 -3.03 -4.11 5.05
CA PHE A 53 -2.79 -2.70 4.83
C PHE A 53 -3.60 -2.26 3.61
N ASP A 54 -4.50 -1.29 3.79
CA ASP A 54 -5.32 -0.74 2.72
C ASP A 54 -4.83 0.67 2.34
N LEU A 55 -4.27 0.79 1.13
CA LEU A 55 -3.78 2.03 0.55
C LEU A 55 -4.82 2.72 -0.36
N THR A 56 -6.01 2.15 -0.49
CA THR A 56 -7.06 2.66 -1.40
C THR A 56 -7.41 4.11 -1.10
N GLN A 57 -7.59 4.47 0.17
CA GLN A 57 -7.91 5.84 0.55
C GLN A 57 -6.74 6.81 0.33
N VAL A 58 -5.50 6.36 0.60
CA VAL A 58 -4.29 7.15 0.36
C VAL A 58 -4.17 7.48 -1.11
N ILE A 59 -4.26 6.47 -1.99
CA ILE A 59 -4.10 6.62 -3.43
C ILE A 59 -5.26 7.43 -4.01
N THR A 60 -6.50 7.14 -3.63
CA THR A 60 -7.67 7.91 -4.09
C THR A 60 -7.56 9.38 -3.66
N GLY A 61 -7.10 9.64 -2.44
CA GLY A 61 -6.83 10.99 -1.94
C GLY A 61 -5.70 11.68 -2.70
N MET A 62 -4.64 10.95 -3.05
CA MET A 62 -3.56 11.49 -3.88
C MET A 62 -4.07 11.88 -5.27
N ILE A 63 -4.82 10.99 -5.94
CA ILE A 63 -5.37 11.25 -7.28
C ILE A 63 -6.29 12.46 -7.27
N ARG A 64 -7.25 12.51 -6.33
CA ARG A 64 -8.17 13.66 -6.19
C ARG A 64 -7.46 15.00 -5.98
N ASN A 65 -6.35 15.00 -5.26
CA ASN A 65 -5.57 16.20 -4.99
C ASN A 65 -4.38 16.38 -5.95
N ARG A 66 -4.28 15.55 -7.00
CA ARG A 66 -3.17 15.50 -7.95
C ARG A 66 -1.79 15.45 -7.30
N ARG A 67 -1.67 14.80 -6.12
CA ARG A 67 -0.41 14.63 -5.41
C ARG A 67 0.43 13.56 -6.10
N LYS A 68 1.71 13.87 -6.32
CA LYS A 68 2.67 13.00 -6.99
C LYS A 68 3.37 12.01 -6.07
N ALA A 69 3.56 12.36 -4.81
CA ALA A 69 4.24 11.50 -3.86
C ALA A 69 3.65 11.63 -2.46
N THR A 70 3.66 10.54 -1.70
CA THR A 70 3.39 10.55 -0.27
C THR A 70 4.14 9.42 0.41
N LYS A 71 4.39 9.59 1.70
CA LYS A 71 4.95 8.55 2.57
C LYS A 71 4.19 8.54 3.88
N GLY A 72 4.12 7.39 4.51
CA GLY A 72 3.46 7.25 5.80
C GLY A 72 3.70 5.88 6.40
N GLU A 73 2.99 5.61 7.48
CA GLU A 73 3.00 4.33 8.15
C GLU A 73 1.59 3.78 8.20
N LEU A 74 1.44 2.48 7.96
CA LEU A 74 0.19 1.77 8.20
C LEU A 74 0.44 0.69 9.24
N SER A 75 -0.49 0.60 10.18
CA SER A 75 -0.59 -0.52 11.11
C SER A 75 -1.56 -1.55 10.54
N CYS A 76 -1.30 -2.82 10.82
CA CYS A 76 -2.18 -3.90 10.39
C CYS A 76 -3.53 -3.82 11.12
N LEU A 77 -4.63 -3.87 10.35
CA LEU A 77 -6.01 -3.79 10.87
C LEU A 77 -6.61 -5.14 11.30
N GLY A 78 -5.83 -6.22 11.34
CA GLY A 78 -6.33 -7.56 11.69
C GLY A 78 -6.63 -7.75 13.18
N GLU A 79 -7.22 -8.90 13.51
CA GLU A 79 -7.33 -9.38 14.89
C GLU A 79 -6.12 -10.27 15.23
N GLY A 80 -5.51 -10.04 16.40
CA GLY A 80 -4.31 -10.72 16.89
C GLY A 80 -3.62 -9.94 18.01
N PRO A 81 -2.64 -10.53 18.73
CA PRO A 81 -1.89 -9.78 19.73
C PRO A 81 -1.15 -8.62 19.07
N ALA A 82 -1.50 -7.38 19.45
CA ALA A 82 -0.98 -6.15 18.87
C ALA A 82 0.57 -6.05 18.89
N ALA A 83 1.23 -6.78 19.79
CA ALA A 83 2.68 -6.84 19.90
C ALA A 83 3.38 -7.49 18.69
N ASP A 84 2.65 -8.32 17.92
CA ASP A 84 3.13 -9.06 16.75
C ASP A 84 2.63 -8.48 15.42
N HIS A 85 1.79 -7.44 15.48
CA HIS A 85 1.32 -6.74 14.30
C HIS A 85 2.43 -5.87 13.74
N SER A 86 2.84 -6.18 12.52
CA SER A 86 3.91 -5.46 11.84
C SER A 86 3.39 -4.11 11.36
N ALA A 87 4.10 -3.02 11.66
CA ALA A 87 3.89 -1.75 10.98
C ALA A 87 4.67 -1.75 9.66
N VAL A 88 4.10 -1.12 8.64
CA VAL A 88 4.75 -0.93 7.35
C VAL A 88 4.94 0.54 7.09
N VAL A 89 6.16 0.91 6.71
CA VAL A 89 6.42 2.24 6.14
C VAL A 89 6.17 2.14 4.65
N TYR A 90 5.27 2.96 4.13
CA TYR A 90 4.95 2.98 2.72
C TYR A 90 5.38 4.30 2.07
N GLU A 91 5.71 4.21 0.79
CA GLU A 91 5.95 5.33 -0.10
C GLU A 91 5.16 5.07 -1.39
N VAL A 92 4.40 6.06 -1.83
CA VAL A 92 3.63 6.00 -3.08
C VAL A 92 4.08 7.13 -3.98
N ALA A 93 4.35 6.82 -5.24
CA ALA A 93 4.56 7.76 -6.32
C ALA A 93 3.50 7.57 -7.41
N ILE A 94 2.79 8.63 -7.78
CA ILE A 94 1.82 8.65 -8.87
C ILE A 94 2.38 9.52 -9.99
N ARG A 95 2.47 8.92 -11.18
CA ARG A 95 2.79 9.61 -12.43
C ARG A 95 1.46 9.98 -13.09
N TYR A 96 1.27 11.27 -13.36
CA TYR A 96 0.12 11.78 -14.12
C TYR A 96 0.54 12.11 -15.53
N THR A 97 -0.41 12.11 -16.45
CA THR A 97 -0.26 12.63 -17.82
C THR A 97 -0.29 14.15 -17.86
#